data_AF-A0A1F5FH47-F1
#
_entry.id   AF-A0A1F5FH47-F1
#
_cell.length_a   1.000
_cell.length_b   1.000
_cell.length_c   1.000
_cell.angle_alpha   90.00
_cell.angle_beta   90.00
_cell.angle_gamma   90.00
#
_symmetry.space_group_name_H-M   'P 1'
#
loop_
_entity.id
_entity.type
_entity.pdbx_description
1 polymer ?
#
loop_
_entity_poly.entity_id
_entity_poly.type
_entity_poly.pdbx_seq_one_letter_code
_entity_poly.pdbx_strand_id
1 'polypeptide(L)'
;MDIILYVMSGLGILLMAYAVFSCIRLYRVVPGGKAKGALGILLILVVVFLFGYVAGAVLLFNMETNFVKDAIVFGIFDLGAVFVIVALGLIRRILTYFEGRKA
;
A
#
# COMPACT_ATOMS: atom_id res chain seq x y z
N MET A 1 -15.13 -18.05 -12.50
CA MET A 1 -15.36 -16.74 -11.84
C MET A 1 -14.20 -16.38 -10.92
N ASP A 2 -13.57 -17.36 -10.27
CA ASP A 2 -12.53 -17.13 -9.26
C ASP A 2 -11.21 -16.58 -9.81
N ILE A 3 -10.95 -16.75 -11.11
CA ILE A 3 -9.79 -16.14 -11.80
C ILE A 3 -9.75 -14.63 -11.58
N ILE A 4 -10.91 -13.95 -11.58
CA ILE A 4 -10.97 -12.51 -11.35
C ILE A 4 -10.50 -12.17 -9.94
N LEU A 5 -10.90 -12.96 -8.93
CA LEU A 5 -10.49 -12.75 -7.54
C LEU A 5 -8.99 -12.96 -7.37
N TYR A 6 -8.41 -13.97 -8.00
CA TYR A 6 -6.97 -14.20 -7.99
C TYR A 6 -6.18 -13.08 -8.68
N VAL A 7 -6.70 -12.55 -9.80
CA VAL A 7 -6.09 -11.42 -10.51
C VAL A 7 -6.14 -10.15 -9.66
N MET A 8 -7.30 -9.84 -9.06
CA MET A 8 -7.47 -8.68 -8.17
C MET A 8 -6.52 -8.78 -6.97
N SER A 9 -6.53 -9.93 -6.29
CA SER A 9 -5.64 -10.19 -5.15
C SER A 9 -4.16 -10.04 -5.52
N GLY A 10 -3.75 -10.59 -6.67
CA GLY A 10 -2.39 -10.45 -7.18
C GLY A 10 -2.00 -9.00 -7.48
N LEU A 11 -2.90 -8.24 -8.11
CA LEU A 11 -2.69 -6.81 -8.38
C LEU A 11 -2.57 -6.00 -7.08
N GLY A 12 -3.44 -6.24 -6.10
CA GLY A 12 -3.37 -5.60 -4.79
C GLY A 12 -2.04 -5.84 -4.09
N ILE A 13 -1.52 -7.07 -4.11
CA ILE A 13 -0.20 -7.41 -3.55
C ILE A 13 0.91 -6.62 -4.28
N LEU A 14 0.89 -6.59 -5.61
CA LEU A 14 1.90 -5.87 -6.40
C LEU A 14 1.87 -4.36 -6.11
N LEU A 15 0.68 -3.76 -6.01
CA LEU A 15 0.51 -2.35 -5.66
C LEU A 15 1.03 -2.05 -4.25
N MET A 16 0.74 -2.92 -3.28
CA MET A 16 1.23 -2.76 -1.92
C MET A 16 2.76 -2.95 -1.82
N ALA A 17 3.33 -3.89 -2.55
CA ALA A 17 4.78 -4.06 -2.63
C ALA A 17 5.46 -2.81 -3.24
N TYR A 18 4.86 -2.25 -4.29
CA TYR A 18 5.29 -0.98 -4.86
C TYR A 18 5.15 0.18 -3.86
N ALA A 19 4.08 0.21 -3.06
CA ALA A 19 3.89 1.21 -2.01
C ALA A 19 4.97 1.11 -0.92
N VAL A 20 5.33 -0.10 -0.47
CA VAL A 20 6.46 -0.31 0.46
C VAL A 20 7.75 0.23 -0.14
N PHE A 21 8.07 -0.14 -1.38
CA PHE A 21 9.28 0.35 -2.06
C PHE A 21 9.30 1.88 -2.16
N SER A 22 8.17 2.48 -2.54
CA SER A 22 8.00 3.93 -2.64
C SER A 22 8.18 4.62 -1.28
N CYS A 23 7.63 4.02 -0.21
CA CYS A 23 7.76 4.53 1.15
C CYS A 23 9.21 4.43 1.66
N ILE A 24 9.91 3.32 1.42
CA ILE A 24 11.34 3.16 1.75
C ILE A 24 12.18 4.21 1.01
N ARG A 25 11.93 4.39 -0.29
CA ARG A 25 12.64 5.40 -1.09
C ARG A 25 12.41 6.80 -0.53
N LEU A 26 11.18 7.14 -0.17
CA LEU A 26 10.85 8.42 0.45
C LEU A 26 11.56 8.59 1.80
N TYR A 27 11.49 7.58 2.66
CA TYR A 27 12.12 7.58 3.98
C TYR A 27 13.64 7.81 3.94
N ARG A 28 14.33 7.31 2.90
CA ARG A 28 15.77 7.51 2.70
C ARG A 28 16.13 8.94 2.31
N VAL A 29 15.24 9.65 1.61
CA VAL A 29 15.47 11.01 1.12
C VAL A 29 15.11 12.06 2.18
N VAL A 30 14.12 11.78 3.03
CA VAL A 30 13.67 12.76 4.03
C VAL A 30 14.72 12.99 5.11
N PRO A 31 15.14 14.26 5.34
CA PRO A 31 16.05 14.59 6.43
C PRO A 31 15.45 14.20 7.79
N GLY A 32 16.31 13.89 8.76
CA GLY A 32 15.90 13.42 10.09
C GLY A 32 14.92 14.35 10.83
N GLY A 33 14.40 13.88 11.97
CA GLY A 33 13.44 14.62 12.80
C GLY A 33 12.02 14.07 12.73
N LYS A 34 11.02 14.89 13.10
CA LYS A 34 9.62 14.46 13.26
C LYS A 34 9.02 13.88 11.97
N ALA A 35 9.35 14.44 10.80
CA ALA A 35 8.87 13.96 9.51
C ALA A 35 9.38 12.53 9.19
N LYS A 36 10.65 12.26 9.50
CA LYS A 36 11.24 10.92 9.32
C LYS A 36 10.61 9.89 10.27
N GLY A 37 10.36 10.27 11.53
CA GLY A 37 9.65 9.42 12.48
C GLY A 37 8.24 9.04 12.01
N ALA A 38 7.45 10.01 11.54
CA ALA A 38 6.12 9.78 10.99
C ALA A 38 6.15 8.87 9.75
N LEU A 39 7.12 9.06 8.86
CA LEU A 39 7.34 8.19 7.70
C LEU A 39 7.75 6.77 8.11
N GLY A 40 8.47 6.60 9.21
CA GLY A 40 8.80 5.28 9.76
C GLY A 40 7.56 4.51 10.22
N ILE A 41 6.66 5.20 10.93
CA ILE A 41 5.36 4.62 11.34
C ILE A 41 4.53 4.27 10.10
N LEU A 42 4.49 5.17 9.11
CA LEU A 42 3.79 4.92 7.85
C LEU A 42 4.38 3.70 7.13
N LEU A 43 5.70 3.56 7.08
CA LEU A 43 6.35 2.40 6.47
C LEU A 43 5.95 1.09 7.17
N ILE A 44 5.96 1.06 8.50
CA ILE A 44 5.50 -0.11 9.27
C ILE A 44 4.06 -0.44 8.91
N LEU A 45 3.18 0.56 8.88
CA LEU A 45 1.77 0.36 8.57
C LEU A 45 1.56 -0.19 7.14
N VAL A 46 2.27 0.34 6.15
CA VAL A 46 2.21 -0.13 4.75
C VAL A 46 2.74 -1.56 4.62
N VAL A 47 3.79 -1.91 5.36
CA VAL A 47 4.32 -3.28 5.42
C VAL A 47 3.29 -4.24 6.06
N VAL A 48 2.66 -3.84 7.16
CA VAL A 48 1.58 -4.63 7.79
C VAL A 48 0.42 -4.84 6.83
N PHE A 49 0.01 -3.80 6.10
CA PHE A 49 -1.01 -3.96 5.05
C PHE A 49 -0.57 -4.94 3.98
N LEU A 50 0.66 -4.87 3.46
CA LEU A 50 1.16 -5.84 2.48
C LEU A 50 1.03 -7.29 2.98
N PHE A 51 1.39 -7.56 4.23
CA PHE A 51 1.18 -8.89 4.83
C PHE A 51 -0.29 -9.28 4.89
N GLY A 52 -1.20 -8.34 5.20
CA GLY A 52 -2.64 -8.56 5.14
C GLY A 52 -3.15 -8.95 3.75
N TYR A 53 -2.60 -8.36 2.68
CA TYR A 53 -2.95 -8.72 1.31
C TYR A 53 -2.46 -10.12 0.94
N VAL A 54 -1.22 -10.46 1.33
CA VAL A 54 -0.67 -11.80 1.12
C VAL A 54 -1.51 -12.83 1.88
N ALA A 55 -1.88 -12.55 3.14
CA ALA A 55 -2.74 -13.42 3.92
C ALA A 55 -4.13 -13.59 3.28
N GLY A 56 -4.73 -12.50 2.76
CA GLY A 56 -5.98 -12.55 2.02
C GLY A 56 -5.90 -13.43 0.77
N ALA A 57 -4.81 -13.33 0.00
CA ALA A 57 -4.56 -14.20 -1.14
C ALA A 57 -4.43 -15.67 -0.74
N VAL A 58 -3.68 -15.96 0.34
CA VAL A 58 -3.54 -17.33 0.85
C VAL A 58 -4.89 -17.90 1.27
N LEU A 59 -5.76 -17.10 1.92
CA LEU A 59 -7.10 -17.55 2.31
C LEU A 59 -7.98 -17.89 1.09
N LEU A 60 -7.90 -17.11 0.00
CA LEU A 60 -8.60 -17.43 -1.26
C LEU A 60 -8.22 -18.81 -1.81
N PHE A 61 -6.96 -19.22 -1.68
CA PHE A 61 -6.50 -20.52 -2.20
C PHE A 61 -6.90 -21.71 -1.31
N ASN A 62 -7.23 -21.48 -0.04
CA ASN A 62 -7.40 -22.54 0.96
C ASN A 62 -8.83 -22.68 1.50
N MET A 63 -9.74 -21.77 1.18
CA MET A 63 -11.12 -21.77 1.68
C MET A 63 -12.13 -21.71 0.54
N GLU A 64 -13.33 -22.22 0.82
CA GLU A 64 -14.45 -22.13 -0.12
C GLU A 64 -14.85 -20.66 -0.30
N THR A 65 -14.71 -20.16 -1.53
CA THR A 65 -14.90 -18.75 -1.86
C THR A 65 -16.37 -18.43 -2.09
N ASN A 66 -16.84 -17.35 -1.45
CA ASN A 66 -18.14 -16.77 -1.77
C ASN A 66 -17.91 -15.57 -2.68
N PHE A 67 -18.13 -15.76 -3.98
CA PHE A 67 -17.75 -14.79 -5.00
C PHE A 67 -18.22 -13.36 -4.71
N VAL A 68 -19.48 -13.15 -4.30
CA VAL A 68 -20.02 -11.81 -4.07
C VAL A 68 -19.33 -11.14 -2.88
N LYS A 69 -19.21 -11.87 -1.76
CA LYS A 69 -18.54 -11.36 -0.55
C LYS A 69 -17.06 -11.07 -0.84
N ASP A 70 -16.36 -12.01 -1.46
CA ASP A 70 -14.92 -11.91 -1.69
C ASP A 70 -14.61 -10.80 -2.70
N ALA A 71 -15.41 -10.66 -3.77
CA ALA A 71 -15.26 -9.57 -4.73
C ALA A 71 -15.39 -8.18 -4.06
N ILE A 72 -16.33 -8.01 -3.13
CA ILE A 72 -16.48 -6.76 -2.37
C ILE A 72 -15.25 -6.53 -1.47
N VAL A 73 -14.81 -7.55 -0.74
CA VAL A 73 -13.65 -7.45 0.15
C VAL A 73 -12.39 -7.10 -0.63
N PHE A 74 -12.09 -7.82 -1.70
CA PHE A 74 -10.92 -7.54 -2.55
C PHE A 74 -11.03 -6.19 -3.25
N GLY A 75 -12.23 -5.79 -3.70
CA GLY A 75 -12.44 -4.46 -4.26
C GLY A 75 -12.13 -3.33 -3.26
N ILE A 76 -12.59 -3.46 -2.01
CA ILE A 76 -12.28 -2.47 -0.96
C ILE A 76 -10.79 -2.46 -0.64
N PHE A 77 -10.17 -3.64 -0.58
CA PHE A 77 -8.72 -3.76 -0.40
C PHE A 77 -8.01 -3.02 -1.55
N ASP A 78 -8.22 -3.39 -2.81
CA ASP A 78 -7.55 -2.75 -3.95
C ASP A 78 -7.70 -1.22 -3.97
N LEU A 79 -8.88 -0.69 -3.64
CA LEU A 79 -9.07 0.76 -3.47
C LEU A 79 -8.19 1.34 -2.35
N GLY A 80 -8.03 0.63 -1.24
CA GLY A 80 -7.09 0.94 -0.17
C GLY A 80 -5.63 0.98 -0.66
N ALA A 81 -5.19 0.01 -1.47
CA ALA A 81 -3.83 0.02 -2.05
C ALA A 81 -3.60 1.25 -2.93
N VAL A 82 -4.57 1.58 -3.79
CA VAL A 82 -4.54 2.78 -4.63
C VAL A 82 -4.46 4.03 -3.77
N PHE A 83 -5.27 4.12 -2.70
CA PHE A 83 -5.24 5.24 -1.77
C PHE A 83 -3.86 5.42 -1.12
N VAL A 84 -3.21 4.34 -0.67
CA VAL A 84 -1.86 4.40 -0.08
C VAL A 84 -0.84 4.95 -1.09
N ILE A 85 -0.89 4.52 -2.35
CA ILE A 85 0.00 5.02 -3.40
C ILE A 85 -0.21 6.53 -3.63
N VAL A 86 -1.47 6.97 -3.73
CA VAL A 86 -1.82 8.38 -3.88
C VAL A 86 -1.32 9.19 -2.69
N ALA A 87 -1.53 8.70 -1.46
CA ALA A 87 -1.08 9.35 -0.24
C ALA A 87 0.45 9.51 -0.22
N LEU A 88 1.21 8.46 -0.53
CA LEU A 88 2.67 8.53 -0.65
C LEU A 88 3.12 9.54 -1.72
N GLY A 89 2.42 9.58 -2.86
CA GLY A 89 2.67 10.55 -3.93
C GLY A 89 2.44 11.99 -3.48
N LEU A 90 1.36 12.26 -2.74
CA LEU A 90 1.07 13.56 -2.17
C LEU A 90 2.12 13.98 -1.13
N ILE A 91 2.48 13.09 -0.21
CA ILE A 91 3.52 13.36 0.80
C ILE A 91 4.83 13.74 0.11
N ARG A 92 5.23 12.98 -0.92
CA ARG A 92 6.44 13.29 -1.70
C ARG A 92 6.38 14.68 -2.33
N ARG A 93 5.27 15.06 -2.97
CA ARG A 93 5.09 16.39 -3.56
C ARG A 93 5.18 17.51 -2.53
N ILE A 94 4.53 17.32 -1.37
CA ILE A 94 4.54 18.29 -0.27
C ILE A 94 5.97 18.50 0.23
N LEU A 95 6.72 17.41 0.46
CA LEU A 95 8.11 17.48 0.92
C LEU A 95 9.01 18.22 -0.06
N THR A 96 8.93 17.89 -1.36
CA THR A 96 9.71 18.57 -2.40
C THR A 96 9.38 20.06 -2.49
N TYR A 97 8.10 20.43 -2.32
CA TYR A 97 7.67 21.83 -2.30
C TYR A 97 8.29 22.62 -1.13
N PHE A 98 8.33 22.02 0.07
CA PHE A 98 8.93 22.66 1.25
C PHE A 98 10.46 22.71 1.20
N GLU A 99 11.12 21.72 0.61
CA GLU A 99 12.58 21.77 0.36
C GLU A 99 12.95 22.88 -0.61
N GLY A 100 12.17 23.07 -1.69
CA GLY A 100 12.39 24.14 -2.67
C GLY A 100 12.19 25.57 -2.15
N ARG A 101 11.53 25.75 -1.00
CA ARG A 101 11.35 27.07 -0.34
C ARG A 101 12.48 27.44 0.63
N LYS A 102 13.42 26.54 0.91
CA LYS A 102 14.56 26.78 1.81
C LYS A 102 15.84 27.23 1.08
N ALA A 103 15.81 27.32 -0.25
CA ALA A 103 16.87 27.88 -1.10
C ALA A 103 16.50 29.30 -1.51
#